data_AF-A0A5D3D1Z6-F1
#
_entry.id   AF-A0A5D3D1Z6-F1
#
_cell.length_a   1.000
_cell.length_b   1.000
_cell.length_c   1.000
_cell.angle_alpha   90.00
_cell.angle_beta   90.00
_cell.angle_gamma   90.00
#
_symmetry.space_group_name_H-M   'P 1'
#
loop_
_entity.id
_entity.type
_entity.pdbx_description
1 polymer ?
#
loop_
_entity_poly.entity_id
_entity_poly.type
_entity_poly.pdbx_seq_one_letter_code
_entity_poly.pdbx_strand_id
1 'polypeptide(L)'
;MYLLLLPFLAALSAHLSTFQFQDFLHLWNILNFNLLSVALCSSLLVFLTTLYVMTRPRKVYLLNFSCYKPDPARTCERGTFLHRSELTGSFTEENLGFQKKILERSGLGEKTYLPEAVMRVPPNPCMAEARKEAEAVMFGAIDELLEKTGVKAKDIGILVVNCSLFNPTPSLSAMIVNHYKLRGNILSYNLGGMGCSAGLISIDLAKQLLQVSSSSLKLFNKF
;
A
#
# COMPACT_ATOMS: atom_id res chain seq x y z
N MET A 1 19.85 -10.34 -15.69
CA MET A 1 21.22 -10.08 -15.15
C MET A 1 21.99 -11.34 -14.73
N TYR A 2 21.38 -12.52 -14.51
CA TYR A 2 22.13 -13.73 -14.10
C TYR A 2 22.71 -14.58 -15.25
N LEU A 3 22.20 -14.45 -16.48
CA LEU A 3 22.68 -15.22 -17.65
C LEU A 3 24.08 -14.84 -18.12
N LEU A 4 24.55 -13.61 -17.84
CA LEU A 4 25.90 -13.14 -18.17
C LEU A 4 26.96 -13.56 -17.14
N LEU A 5 26.54 -14.00 -15.94
CA LEU A 5 27.46 -14.41 -14.86
C LEU A 5 28.04 -15.80 -15.10
N LEU A 6 27.28 -16.71 -15.72
CA LEU A 6 27.70 -18.07 -16.01
C LEU A 6 28.92 -18.18 -16.95
N PRO A 7 28.96 -17.51 -18.13
CA PRO A 7 30.13 -17.54 -18.99
C PRO A 7 31.35 -16.85 -18.35
N PHE A 8 31.12 -15.80 -17.54
CA PHE A 8 32.19 -15.12 -16.82
C PHE A 8 32.82 -16.01 -15.74
N LEU A 9 32.00 -16.71 -14.94
CA LEU A 9 32.48 -17.67 -13.94
C LEU A 9 33.18 -18.87 -14.57
N ALA A 10 32.70 -19.37 -15.72
CA ALA A 10 33.34 -20.43 -16.47
C ALA A 10 34.72 -20.00 -17.02
N ALA A 11 34.82 -18.78 -17.55
CA ALA A 11 36.08 -18.20 -18.00
C ALA A 11 37.07 -17.99 -16.83
N LEU A 12 36.57 -17.51 -15.68
CA LEU A 12 37.39 -17.34 -14.47
C LEU A 12 37.93 -18.69 -13.96
N SER A 13 37.06 -19.70 -13.94
CA SER A 13 37.40 -21.09 -13.57
C SER A 13 38.45 -21.69 -14.50
N ALA A 14 38.31 -21.51 -15.82
CA ALA A 14 39.28 -21.99 -16.79
C ALA A 14 40.64 -21.32 -16.61
N HIS A 15 40.65 -19.99 -16.38
CA HIS A 15 41.89 -19.27 -16.09
C HIS A 15 42.54 -19.71 -14.79
N LEU A 16 41.77 -19.90 -13.71
CA LEU A 16 42.25 -20.41 -12.42
C LEU A 16 42.84 -21.82 -12.53
N SER A 17 42.32 -22.67 -13.41
CA SER A 17 42.86 -24.02 -13.65
C SER A 17 44.22 -24.03 -14.36
N THR A 18 44.58 -22.94 -15.05
CA THR A 18 45.86 -22.78 -15.75
C THR A 18 46.95 -22.05 -14.94
N PHE A 19 46.64 -21.60 -13.72
CA PHE A 19 47.61 -20.87 -12.88
C PHE A 19 48.76 -21.78 -12.41
N GLN A 20 49.98 -21.48 -12.85
CA GLN A 20 51.20 -22.15 -12.38
C GLN A 20 51.86 -21.37 -11.23
N PHE A 21 52.77 -22.02 -10.48
CA PHE A 21 53.50 -21.40 -9.35
C PHE A 21 54.34 -20.17 -9.79
N GLN A 22 54.81 -20.15 -11.04
CA GLN A 22 55.50 -18.99 -11.63
C GLN A 22 54.58 -17.77 -11.80
N ASP A 23 53.30 -17.97 -12.13
CA ASP A 23 52.33 -16.88 -12.23
C ASP A 23 52.07 -16.25 -10.86
N PHE A 24 52.09 -17.07 -9.79
CA PHE A 24 51.94 -16.58 -8.42
C PHE A 24 53.12 -15.68 -8.00
N LEU A 25 54.35 -16.07 -8.33
CA LEU A 25 55.55 -15.26 -8.08
C LEU A 25 55.57 -13.98 -8.91
N HIS A 26 55.10 -14.03 -10.15
CA HIS A 26 54.99 -12.85 -11.02
C HIS A 26 53.90 -11.89 -10.53
N LEU A 27 52.74 -12.40 -10.12
CA LEU A 27 51.68 -11.63 -9.48
C LEU A 27 52.18 -10.99 -8.18
N TRP A 28 52.92 -11.74 -7.36
CA TRP A 28 53.53 -11.28 -6.12
C TRP A 28 54.54 -10.15 -6.34
N ASN A 29 55.37 -10.24 -7.38
CA ASN A 29 56.29 -9.16 -7.77
C ASN A 29 55.56 -7.92 -8.28
N ILE A 30 54.51 -8.07 -9.11
CA ILE A 30 53.68 -6.94 -9.58
C ILE A 30 52.97 -6.26 -8.40
N LEU A 31 52.42 -7.06 -7.47
CA LEU A 31 51.77 -6.58 -6.24
C LEU A 31 52.76 -5.86 -5.32
N ASN A 32 53.97 -6.38 -5.15
CA ASN A 32 55.02 -5.73 -4.34
C ASN A 32 55.48 -4.38 -4.93
N PHE A 33 55.70 -4.31 -6.25
CA PHE A 33 56.13 -3.06 -6.89
C PHE A 33 55.01 -2.01 -6.99
N ASN A 34 53.74 -2.41 -6.92
CA ASN A 34 52.58 -1.53 -7.03
C ASN A 34 51.66 -1.56 -5.80
N LEU A 35 52.22 -1.86 -4.62
CA LEU A 35 51.49 -1.92 -3.34
C LEU A 35 50.63 -0.67 -3.09
N LEU A 36 51.17 0.51 -3.40
CA LEU A 36 50.45 1.79 -3.36
C LEU A 36 49.23 1.80 -4.29
N SER A 37 49.40 1.44 -5.56
CA SER A 37 48.32 1.40 -6.55
C SER A 37 47.23 0.40 -6.16
N VAL A 38 47.61 -0.78 -5.67
CA VAL A 38 46.67 -1.81 -5.21
C VAL A 38 45.92 -1.35 -3.96
N ALA A 39 46.61 -0.76 -2.97
CA ALA A 39 45.98 -0.21 -1.78
C ALA A 39 45.00 0.92 -2.12
N LEU A 40 45.38 1.84 -3.01
CA LEU A 40 44.52 2.93 -3.49
C LEU A 40 43.28 2.39 -4.19
N CYS A 41 43.42 1.48 -5.16
CA CYS A 41 42.29 0.86 -5.85
C CYS A 41 41.36 0.10 -4.88
N SER A 42 41.93 -0.64 -3.92
CA SER A 42 41.16 -1.37 -2.92
C SER A 42 40.38 -0.42 -2.01
N SER A 43 41.03 0.64 -1.53
CA SER A 43 40.39 1.66 -0.68
C SER A 43 39.27 2.40 -1.43
N LEU A 44 39.49 2.72 -2.70
CA LEU A 44 38.49 3.35 -3.56
C LEU A 44 37.29 2.43 -3.79
N LEU A 45 37.53 1.14 -4.07
CA LEU A 45 36.46 0.15 -4.23
C LEU A 45 35.63 -0.01 -2.95
N VAL A 46 36.28 -0.10 -1.79
CA VAL A 46 35.58 -0.17 -0.49
C VAL A 46 34.78 1.11 -0.24
N PHE A 47 35.36 2.28 -0.50
CA PHE A 47 34.70 3.57 -0.34
C PHE A 47 33.46 3.69 -1.25
N LEU A 48 33.61 3.41 -2.55
CA LEU A 48 32.50 3.45 -3.52
C LEU A 48 31.41 2.43 -3.19
N THR A 49 31.79 1.21 -2.77
CA THR A 49 30.82 0.18 -2.36
C THR A 49 30.07 0.60 -1.12
N THR A 50 30.77 1.18 -0.14
CA THR A 50 30.16 1.69 1.10
C THR A 50 29.21 2.83 0.80
N LEU A 51 29.62 3.82 0.01
CA LEU A 51 28.75 4.90 -0.45
C LEU A 51 27.53 4.37 -1.20
N TYR A 52 27.72 3.42 -2.11
CA TYR A 52 26.63 2.79 -2.84
C TYR A 52 25.63 2.11 -1.91
N VAL A 53 26.10 1.28 -0.97
CA VAL A 53 25.24 0.59 0.00
C VAL A 53 24.51 1.58 0.90
N MET A 54 25.17 2.66 1.33
CA MET A 54 24.58 3.70 2.19
C MET A 54 23.57 4.58 1.45
N THR A 55 23.75 4.82 0.16
CA THR A 55 22.85 5.68 -0.66
C THR A 55 21.68 4.92 -1.27
N ARG A 56 21.68 3.58 -1.21
CA ARG A 56 20.59 2.78 -1.77
C ARG A 56 19.31 2.96 -0.95
N PRO A 57 18.16 3.21 -1.59
CA PRO A 57 16.89 3.31 -0.91
C PRO A 57 16.57 1.99 -0.22
N ARG A 58 16.03 2.07 1.01
CA ARG A 58 15.61 0.89 1.76
C ARG A 58 14.43 0.25 1.03
N LYS A 59 14.36 -1.08 1.03
CA LYS A 59 13.21 -1.76 0.43
C LYS A 59 11.99 -1.60 1.33
N VAL A 60 10.87 -1.19 0.75
CA VAL A 60 9.57 -1.08 1.41
C VAL A 60 8.68 -2.21 0.93
N TYR A 61 8.04 -2.91 1.85
CA TYR A 61 7.23 -4.09 1.57
C TYR A 61 5.83 -3.94 2.15
N LEU A 62 4.83 -4.43 1.41
CA LEU A 62 3.49 -4.64 1.94
C LEU A 62 3.50 -5.89 2.81
N LEU A 63 3.33 -5.73 4.12
CA LEU A 63 3.29 -6.86 5.04
C LEU A 63 1.98 -7.64 4.91
N ASN A 64 0.86 -6.92 4.84
CA ASN A 64 -0.46 -7.52 4.80
C ASN A 64 -1.54 -6.51 4.34
N PHE A 65 -2.73 -7.00 4.04
CA PHE A 65 -3.91 -6.20 3.70
C PHE A 65 -5.19 -6.85 4.24
N SER A 66 -6.23 -6.03 4.42
CA SER A 66 -7.59 -6.46 4.76
C SER A 66 -8.61 -5.56 4.06
N CYS A 67 -9.77 -6.13 3.74
CA CYS A 67 -10.91 -5.44 3.16
C CYS A 67 -12.15 -5.74 4.00
N TYR A 68 -12.85 -4.68 4.43
CA TYR A 68 -14.09 -4.87 5.17
C TYR A 68 -15.17 -5.45 4.25
N LYS A 69 -15.71 -6.60 4.62
CA LYS A 69 -16.90 -7.19 4.00
C LYS A 69 -18.12 -6.89 4.88
N PRO A 70 -19.14 -6.17 4.38
CA PRO A 70 -20.34 -5.90 5.16
C PRO A 70 -21.13 -7.17 5.47
N ASP A 71 -21.96 -7.11 6.52
CA ASP A 71 -22.90 -8.18 6.88
C ASP A 71 -23.83 -8.53 5.70
N PRO A 72 -24.12 -9.82 5.43
CA PRO A 72 -25.07 -10.24 4.39
C PRO A 72 -26.43 -9.52 4.44
N ALA A 73 -26.90 -9.07 5.61
CA ALA A 73 -28.11 -8.27 5.75
C ALA A 73 -28.06 -6.91 5.03
N ARG A 74 -26.86 -6.44 4.67
CA ARG A 74 -26.62 -5.21 3.87
C ARG A 74 -26.54 -5.48 2.37
N THR A 75 -26.82 -6.71 1.95
CA THR A 75 -26.86 -7.07 0.53
C THR A 75 -28.08 -6.44 -0.14
N CYS A 76 -27.88 -5.91 -1.35
CA CYS A 76 -28.89 -5.40 -2.23
C CYS A 76 -28.92 -6.22 -3.52
N GLU A 77 -30.10 -6.73 -3.87
CA GLU A 77 -30.39 -7.30 -5.18
C GLU A 77 -30.70 -6.20 -6.19
N ARG A 78 -30.46 -6.44 -7.49
CA ARG A 78 -30.73 -5.43 -8.54
C ARG A 78 -32.20 -5.03 -8.57
N GLY A 79 -33.10 -6.00 -8.44
CA GLY A 79 -34.55 -5.76 -8.36
C GLY A 79 -34.94 -4.92 -7.15
N THR A 80 -34.30 -5.18 -6.00
CA THR A 80 -34.54 -4.40 -4.77
C THR A 80 -34.08 -2.94 -4.95
N PHE A 81 -32.91 -2.72 -5.57
CA PHE A 81 -32.42 -1.37 -5.85
C PHE A 81 -33.35 -0.61 -6.80
N LEU A 82 -33.77 -1.22 -7.90
CA LEU A 82 -34.69 -0.60 -8.87
C LEU A 82 -36.04 -0.26 -8.24
N HIS A 83 -36.60 -1.18 -7.46
CA HIS A 83 -37.87 -0.93 -6.77
C HIS A 83 -37.74 0.21 -5.76
N ARG A 84 -36.65 0.28 -4.98
CA ARG A 84 -36.41 1.40 -4.07
C ARG A 84 -36.20 2.72 -4.80
N SER A 85 -35.53 2.70 -5.96
CA SER A 85 -35.35 3.86 -6.84
C SER A 85 -36.69 4.43 -7.31
N GLU A 86 -37.61 3.56 -7.75
CA GLU A 86 -38.98 3.92 -8.12
C GLU A 86 -39.74 4.56 -6.95
N LEU A 87 -39.68 3.94 -5.77
CA LEU A 87 -40.34 4.45 -4.56
C LEU A 87 -39.83 5.83 -4.09
N THR A 88 -38.65 6.27 -4.54
CA THR A 88 -38.17 7.62 -4.21
C THR A 88 -38.97 8.72 -4.89
N GLY A 89 -39.71 8.41 -5.95
CA GLY A 89 -40.45 9.40 -6.76
C GLY A 89 -39.57 10.42 -7.50
N SER A 90 -38.25 10.24 -7.49
CA SER A 90 -37.29 11.21 -8.08
C SER A 90 -37.00 10.94 -9.56
N PHE A 91 -37.44 9.81 -10.10
CA PHE A 91 -37.07 9.35 -11.45
C PHE A 91 -38.31 9.11 -12.32
N THR A 92 -38.22 9.52 -13.58
CA THR A 92 -39.19 9.17 -14.61
C THR A 92 -39.06 7.69 -15.00
N GLU A 93 -40.08 7.14 -15.67
CA GLU A 93 -40.04 5.77 -16.20
C GLU A 93 -38.86 5.56 -17.17
N GLU A 94 -38.54 6.57 -17.99
CA GLU A 94 -37.36 6.55 -18.87
C GLU A 94 -36.04 6.47 -18.08
N ASN A 95 -35.90 7.26 -17.01
CA ASN A 95 -34.72 7.24 -16.15
C ASN A 95 -34.55 5.88 -15.45
N LEU A 96 -35.65 5.28 -14.97
CA LEU A 96 -35.64 3.95 -14.36
C LEU A 96 -35.27 2.87 -15.39
N GLY A 97 -35.80 2.97 -16.62
CA GLY A 97 -35.44 2.09 -17.72
C GLY A 97 -33.95 2.19 -18.10
N PHE A 98 -33.38 3.40 -18.06
CA PHE A 98 -31.95 3.60 -18.27
C PHE A 98 -31.10 3.04 -17.11
N GLN A 99 -31.51 3.29 -15.87
CA GLN A 99 -30.84 2.76 -14.67
C GLN A 99 -30.79 1.22 -14.70
N LYS A 100 -31.89 0.56 -15.09
CA LYS A 100 -31.94 -0.89 -15.29
C LYS A 100 -30.90 -1.38 -16.30
N LYS A 101 -30.81 -0.71 -17.47
CA LYS A 101 -29.79 -1.04 -18.49
C LYS A 101 -28.36 -0.87 -17.98
N ILE A 102 -28.10 0.14 -17.15
CA ILE A 102 -26.78 0.33 -16.51
C ILE A 102 -26.49 -0.86 -15.59
N LEU A 103 -27.42 -1.24 -14.71
CA LEU A 103 -27.21 -2.33 -13.75
C LEU A 103 -26.90 -3.65 -14.46
N GLU A 104 -27.65 -3.97 -15.52
CA GLU A 104 -27.46 -5.18 -16.34
C GLU A 104 -26.11 -5.22 -17.07
N ARG A 105 -25.49 -4.07 -17.33
CA ARG A 105 -24.23 -3.94 -18.09
C ARG A 105 -23.02 -3.48 -17.26
N SER A 106 -23.21 -3.26 -15.96
CA SER A 106 -22.19 -2.70 -15.05
C SER A 106 -21.06 -3.67 -14.69
N GLY A 107 -21.22 -4.96 -14.96
CA GLY A 107 -20.32 -6.01 -14.48
C GLY A 107 -20.53 -6.37 -13.00
N LEU A 108 -21.48 -5.75 -12.31
CA LEU A 108 -21.88 -6.13 -10.94
C LEU A 108 -22.71 -7.43 -10.95
N GLY A 109 -22.49 -8.27 -9.94
CA GLY A 109 -23.30 -9.48 -9.72
C GLY A 109 -24.77 -9.17 -9.44
N GLU A 110 -25.60 -10.21 -9.30
CA GLU A 110 -27.02 -10.03 -8.93
C GLU A 110 -27.18 -9.42 -7.53
N LYS A 111 -26.18 -9.64 -6.68
CA LYS A 111 -26.11 -9.17 -5.29
C LYS A 111 -24.83 -8.37 -5.09
N THR A 112 -24.97 -7.18 -4.51
CA THR A 112 -23.85 -6.33 -4.06
C THR A 112 -24.20 -5.68 -2.72
N TYR A 113 -23.31 -4.90 -2.12
CA TYR A 113 -23.58 -4.19 -0.87
C TYR A 113 -23.83 -2.71 -1.14
N LEU A 114 -24.80 -2.13 -0.42
CA LEU A 114 -25.07 -0.70 -0.43
C LEU A 114 -25.20 -0.16 1.00
N PRO A 115 -24.85 1.11 1.24
CA PRO A 115 -25.05 1.73 2.54
C PRO A 115 -26.53 1.77 2.94
N GLU A 116 -26.79 1.59 4.23
CA GLU A 116 -28.16 1.62 4.78
C GLU A 116 -28.87 2.95 4.45
N ALA A 117 -28.14 4.07 4.52
CA ALA A 117 -28.64 5.40 4.17
C ALA A 117 -29.15 5.52 2.73
N VAL A 118 -28.50 4.85 1.78
CA VAL A 118 -28.90 4.83 0.36
C VAL A 118 -30.09 3.91 0.15
N MET A 119 -30.16 2.85 0.95
CA MET A 119 -31.18 1.82 0.85
C MET A 119 -32.52 2.23 1.49
N ARG A 120 -32.58 3.23 2.38
CA ARG A 120 -33.86 3.69 2.96
C ARG A 120 -34.78 4.34 1.90
N VAL A 121 -36.09 4.34 2.19
CA VAL A 121 -37.11 5.03 1.39
C VAL A 121 -37.88 5.98 2.32
N PRO A 122 -37.70 7.31 2.18
CA PRO A 122 -36.72 7.98 1.31
C PRO A 122 -35.27 7.75 1.77
N PRO A 123 -34.28 7.88 0.88
CA PRO A 123 -32.87 7.85 1.27
C PRO A 123 -32.53 8.91 2.32
N ASN A 124 -31.61 8.61 3.25
CA ASN A 124 -31.21 9.52 4.32
C ASN A 124 -29.68 9.77 4.33
N PRO A 125 -29.13 10.44 3.30
CA PRO A 125 -27.70 10.75 3.24
C PRO A 125 -27.38 11.91 4.19
N CYS A 126 -27.11 11.60 5.46
CA CYS A 126 -26.72 12.60 6.46
C CYS A 126 -25.35 12.29 7.08
N MET A 127 -24.76 13.28 7.75
CA MET A 127 -23.43 13.17 8.36
C MET A 127 -23.34 12.05 9.40
N ALA A 128 -24.43 11.79 10.13
CA ALA A 128 -24.48 10.72 11.12
C ALA A 128 -24.40 9.34 10.48
N GLU A 129 -25.14 9.11 9.38
CA GLU A 129 -25.11 7.84 8.66
C GLU A 129 -23.76 7.64 7.94
N ALA A 130 -23.21 8.69 7.33
CA ALA A 130 -21.88 8.63 6.71
C ALA A 130 -20.78 8.32 7.74
N ARG A 131 -20.88 8.89 8.95
CA ARG A 131 -19.97 8.55 10.06
C ARG A 131 -20.14 7.10 10.50
N LYS A 132 -21.38 6.64 10.69
CA LYS A 132 -21.68 5.24 11.08
C LYS A 132 -21.10 4.24 10.07
N GLU A 133 -21.23 4.52 8.78
CA GLU A 133 -20.64 3.71 7.71
C GLU A 133 -19.11 3.74 7.75
N ALA A 134 -18.51 4.93 7.82
CA ALA A 134 -17.07 5.10 7.86
C ALA A 134 -16.44 4.36 9.06
N GLU A 135 -17.03 4.48 10.25
CA GLU A 135 -16.61 3.74 11.44
C GLU A 135 -16.68 2.23 11.23
N ALA A 136 -17.81 1.70 10.75
CA ALA A 136 -17.96 0.27 10.50
C ALA A 136 -16.91 -0.26 9.49
N VAL A 137 -16.71 0.46 8.39
CA VAL A 137 -15.82 0.04 7.30
C VAL A 137 -14.35 0.19 7.67
N MET A 138 -13.98 1.30 8.32
CA MET A 138 -12.60 1.58 8.69
C MET A 138 -12.17 0.73 9.88
N PHE A 139 -12.98 0.66 10.94
CA PHE A 139 -12.63 -0.12 12.12
C PHE A 139 -12.61 -1.61 11.81
N GLY A 140 -13.64 -2.14 11.14
CA GLY A 140 -13.67 -3.56 10.80
C GLY A 140 -12.47 -4.04 9.96
N ALA A 141 -11.97 -3.21 9.03
CA ALA A 141 -10.77 -3.56 8.28
C ALA A 141 -9.46 -3.40 9.07
N ILE A 142 -9.39 -2.41 9.97
CA ILE A 142 -8.21 -2.23 10.82
C ILE A 142 -8.13 -3.35 11.87
N ASP A 143 -9.25 -3.73 12.45
CA ASP A 143 -9.35 -4.84 13.42
C ASP A 143 -8.85 -6.14 12.82
N GLU A 144 -9.39 -6.53 11.65
CA GLU A 144 -8.96 -7.74 10.94
C GLU A 144 -7.47 -7.68 10.56
N LEU A 145 -6.96 -6.53 10.13
CA LEU A 145 -5.55 -6.35 9.78
C LEU A 145 -4.63 -6.44 11.01
N LEU A 146 -5.01 -5.85 12.14
CA LEU A 146 -4.27 -5.93 13.39
C LEU A 146 -4.24 -7.36 13.92
N GLU A 147 -5.38 -8.06 13.87
CA GLU A 147 -5.50 -9.47 14.25
C GLU A 147 -4.59 -10.35 13.38
N LYS A 148 -4.69 -10.20 12.05
CA LYS A 148 -3.91 -10.99 11.08
C LYS A 148 -2.40 -10.77 11.18
N THR A 149 -1.96 -9.59 11.64
CA THR A 149 -0.54 -9.23 11.70
C THR A 149 0.07 -9.32 13.09
N GLY A 150 -0.74 -9.35 14.15
CA GLY A 150 -0.29 -9.26 15.55
C GLY A 150 0.41 -7.94 15.88
N VAL A 151 0.30 -6.92 15.03
CA VAL A 151 0.93 -5.61 15.23
C VAL A 151 0.16 -4.87 16.32
N LYS A 152 0.86 -4.33 17.30
CA LYS A 152 0.23 -3.48 18.32
C LYS A 152 -0.06 -2.12 17.70
N ALA A 153 -1.24 -1.57 17.99
CA ALA A 153 -1.65 -0.25 17.50
C ALA A 153 -0.61 0.86 17.82
N LYS A 154 0.07 0.77 18.97
CA LYS A 154 1.14 1.70 19.38
C LYS A 154 2.41 1.63 18.53
N ASP A 155 2.64 0.53 17.81
CA ASP A 155 3.80 0.35 16.92
C ASP A 155 3.59 1.02 15.55
N ILE A 156 2.36 1.43 15.24
CA ILE A 156 2.02 2.15 14.01
C ILE A 156 2.51 3.58 14.15
N GLY A 157 3.33 4.02 13.21
CA GLY A 157 3.88 5.37 13.26
C GLY A 157 3.48 6.30 12.13
N ILE A 158 2.92 5.75 11.05
CA ILE A 158 2.33 6.52 9.95
C ILE A 158 0.95 5.94 9.70
N LEU A 159 -0.05 6.82 9.63
CA LEU A 159 -1.42 6.51 9.24
C LEU A 159 -1.78 7.37 8.03
N VAL A 160 -2.10 6.73 6.91
CA VAL A 160 -2.65 7.40 5.74
C VAL A 160 -4.09 6.93 5.58
N VAL A 161 -5.03 7.87 5.69
CA VAL A 161 -6.45 7.64 5.46
C VAL A 161 -6.84 8.35 4.19
N ASN A 162 -7.58 7.67 3.33
CA ASN A 162 -8.24 8.31 2.20
C ASN A 162 -9.75 8.11 2.30
N CYS A 163 -10.50 9.13 1.92
CA CYS A 163 -11.94 9.03 1.67
C CYS A 163 -12.35 10.16 0.73
N SER A 164 -13.06 9.87 -0.36
CA SER A 164 -13.57 10.93 -1.25
C SER A 164 -15.00 11.34 -0.90
N LEU A 165 -15.79 10.44 -0.32
CA LEU A 165 -17.22 10.65 -0.09
C LEU A 165 -17.52 11.39 1.22
N PHE A 166 -16.62 11.31 2.22
CA PHE A 166 -16.87 11.83 3.56
C PHE A 166 -15.57 12.36 4.17
N ASN A 167 -15.46 13.67 4.36
CA ASN A 167 -14.30 14.33 4.96
C ASN A 167 -14.73 15.29 6.08
N PRO A 168 -15.15 14.76 7.24
CA PRO A 168 -15.62 15.57 8.36
C PRO A 168 -14.49 16.31 9.07
N THR A 169 -14.86 17.27 9.92
CA THR A 169 -13.99 17.83 10.97
C THR A 169 -14.57 17.45 12.34
N PRO A 170 -13.82 16.80 13.25
CA PRO A 170 -12.47 16.25 13.08
C PRO A 170 -12.35 15.17 11.98
N SER A 171 -11.14 14.96 11.45
CA SER A 171 -10.87 14.08 10.30
C SER A 171 -11.06 12.59 10.62
N LEU A 172 -11.18 11.76 9.57
CA LEU A 172 -11.23 10.30 9.71
C LEU A 172 -9.92 9.72 10.25
N SER A 173 -8.79 10.33 9.91
CA SER A 173 -7.51 9.99 10.54
C SER A 173 -7.51 10.26 12.05
N ALA A 174 -8.07 11.38 12.50
CA ALA A 174 -8.18 11.70 13.93
C ALA A 174 -9.13 10.73 14.65
N MET A 175 -10.22 10.34 13.99
CA MET A 175 -11.16 9.32 14.48
C MET A 175 -10.44 7.99 14.74
N ILE A 176 -9.65 7.51 13.78
CA ILE A 176 -8.86 6.26 13.91
C ILE A 176 -7.79 6.38 15.00
N VAL A 177 -7.03 7.48 15.03
CA VAL A 177 -6.00 7.72 16.06
C VAL A 177 -6.61 7.63 17.46
N ASN A 178 -7.76 8.27 17.67
CA ASN A 178 -8.43 8.29 18.96
C ASN A 178 -9.08 6.95 19.32
N HIS A 179 -9.64 6.23 18.35
CA HIS A 179 -10.27 4.92 18.58
C HIS A 179 -9.23 3.88 19.04
N TYR A 180 -8.14 3.73 18.29
CA TYR A 180 -7.11 2.72 18.53
C TYR A 180 -6.03 3.13 19.54
N LYS A 181 -6.11 4.35 20.07
CA LYS A 181 -5.09 4.92 20.98
C LYS A 181 -3.69 4.79 20.39
N LEU A 182 -3.56 5.20 19.13
CA LEU A 182 -2.27 5.24 18.43
C LEU A 182 -1.29 6.16 19.18
N ARG A 183 -0.01 5.98 18.93
CA ARG A 183 1.04 6.75 19.63
C ARG A 183 0.89 8.27 19.39
N GLY A 184 1.26 9.07 20.40
CA GLY A 184 1.09 10.53 20.35
C GLY A 184 1.93 11.25 19.29
N ASN A 185 3.04 10.65 18.85
CA ASN A 185 3.91 11.17 17.78
C ASN A 185 3.64 10.47 16.43
N ILE A 186 2.40 10.09 16.16
CA ILE A 186 2.00 9.53 14.88
C ILE A 186 2.00 10.60 13.78
N LEU A 187 2.46 10.22 12.58
CA LEU A 187 2.25 11.02 11.37
C LEU A 187 0.91 10.60 10.74
N SER A 188 -0.11 11.44 10.88
CA SER A 188 -1.46 11.14 10.35
C SER A 188 -1.82 12.03 9.16
N TYR A 189 -2.17 11.42 8.03
CA TYR A 189 -2.59 12.09 6.80
C TYR A 189 -4.03 11.72 6.47
N ASN A 190 -4.87 12.70 6.13
CA ASN A 190 -6.24 12.50 5.66
C ASN A 190 -6.40 13.06 4.26
N LEU A 191 -6.47 12.19 3.26
CA LEU A 191 -6.59 12.53 1.86
C LEU A 191 -8.06 12.51 1.43
N GLY A 192 -8.48 13.51 0.67
CA GLY A 192 -9.81 13.59 0.07
C GLY A 192 -9.74 14.10 -1.37
N GLY A 193 -10.81 13.87 -2.14
CA GLY A 193 -11.00 14.45 -3.48
C GLY A 193 -10.27 13.76 -4.63
N MET A 194 -9.52 12.67 -4.40
CA MET A 194 -8.76 11.98 -5.46
C MET A 194 -9.57 10.88 -6.20
N GLY A 195 -10.79 10.59 -5.75
CA GLY A 195 -11.66 9.59 -6.37
C GLY A 195 -11.05 8.19 -6.37
N CYS A 196 -11.30 7.43 -7.44
CA CYS A 196 -10.87 6.03 -7.55
C CYS A 196 -9.33 5.83 -7.58
N SER A 197 -8.55 6.88 -7.81
CA SER A 197 -7.08 6.83 -7.78
C SER A 197 -6.48 6.91 -6.37
N ALA A 198 -7.30 7.28 -5.38
CA ALA A 198 -6.85 7.62 -4.03
C ALA A 198 -6.05 6.50 -3.35
N GLY A 199 -6.39 5.24 -3.60
CA GLY A 199 -5.70 4.11 -2.99
C GLY A 199 -4.26 3.94 -3.48
N LEU A 200 -4.01 4.04 -4.79
CA LEU A 200 -2.64 3.98 -5.33
C LEU A 200 -1.80 5.18 -4.87
N ILE A 201 -2.41 6.36 -4.82
CA ILE A 201 -1.76 7.57 -4.31
C ILE A 201 -1.40 7.42 -2.83
N SER A 202 -2.30 6.83 -2.02
CA SER A 202 -2.05 6.56 -0.61
C SER A 202 -0.89 5.58 -0.44
N ILE A 203 -0.79 4.55 -1.29
CA ILE A 203 0.35 3.62 -1.30
C ILE A 203 1.66 4.30 -1.66
N ASP A 204 1.67 5.12 -2.70
CA ASP A 204 2.89 5.80 -3.10
C ASP A 204 3.35 6.82 -2.05
N LEU A 205 2.43 7.64 -1.51
CA LEU A 205 2.72 8.55 -0.40
C LEU A 205 3.36 7.79 0.75
N ALA A 206 2.75 6.68 1.13
CA ALA A 206 3.21 5.94 2.28
C ALA A 206 4.55 5.23 2.06
N LYS A 207 4.82 4.78 0.82
CA LYS A 207 6.15 4.31 0.41
C LYS A 207 7.17 5.45 0.53
N GLN A 208 6.88 6.64 0.02
CA GLN A 208 7.78 7.79 0.12
C GLN A 208 8.08 8.17 1.58
N LEU A 209 7.06 8.19 2.43
CA LEU A 209 7.22 8.46 3.86
C LEU A 209 8.13 7.44 4.54
N LEU A 210 7.99 6.14 4.20
CA LEU A 210 8.85 5.09 4.74
C LEU A 210 10.30 5.14 4.22
N GLN A 211 10.53 5.69 3.02
CA GLN A 211 11.89 5.90 2.50
C GLN A 211 12.64 6.98 3.28
N VAL A 212 11.94 8.04 3.67
CA VAL A 212 12.53 9.20 4.35
C VAL A 212 12.58 9.00 5.87
N SER A 213 11.66 8.22 6.45
CA SER A 213 11.67 7.94 7.88
C SER A 213 12.78 6.94 8.25
N SER A 214 13.73 7.35 9.08
CA SER A 214 14.89 6.55 9.48
C SER A 214 14.55 5.37 10.43
N SER A 215 13.33 5.31 10.96
CA SER A 215 12.88 4.29 11.92
C SER A 215 11.93 3.27 11.27
N SER A 216 12.12 2.01 11.63
CA SER A 216 11.40 0.80 11.18
C SER A 216 9.89 0.86 11.49
N LEU A 217 9.16 1.73 10.78
CA LEU A 217 7.77 2.02 11.02
C LEU A 217 6.85 1.10 10.21
N LYS A 218 5.92 0.45 10.91
CA LYS A 218 4.83 -0.29 10.28
C LYS A 218 3.79 0.72 9.82
N LEU A 219 3.40 0.60 8.56
CA LEU A 219 2.45 1.48 7.88
C LEU A 219 1.09 0.79 7.78
N PHE A 220 0.03 1.51 8.13
CA PHE A 220 -1.33 1.15 7.75
C PHE A 220 -1.74 1.95 6.52
N ASN A 221 -2.10 1.24 5.46
CA ASN A 221 -2.64 1.79 4.23
C ASN A 221 -3.92 1.04 3.89
N LYS A 222 -4.96 1.74 3.44
CA LYS A 222 -6.20 1.11 3.00
C LYS A 222 -6.75 1.77 1.73
N PHE A 223 -7.22 0.92 0.83
CA PHE A 223 -8.09 1.21 -0.32
C PHE A 223 -9.56 1.26 0.11
#